data_AF-A0A3M1P9N1-F1
#
_entry.id   AF-A0A3M1P9N1-F1
#
_cell.length_a   1.000
_cell.length_b   1.000
_cell.length_c   1.000
_cell.angle_alpha   90.00
_cell.angle_beta   90.00
_cell.angle_gamma   90.00
#
_symmetry.space_group_name_H-M   'P 1'
#
loop_
_entity.id
_entity.type
_entity.pdbx_description
1 polymer ?
#
loop_
_entity_poly.entity_id
_entity_poly.type
_entity_poly.pdbx_seq_one_letter_code
_entity_poly.pdbx_strand_id
1 'polypeptide(L)'
;MLETIPLLLATPIAKIILDKFYESIGSKLGEEAIEAASAPIQKLGQVVWNRCFKGKPGTDTLLEEAARGTEPALTQVRDRLLQEMENPEFVGMVQPLAQEIHQVIVQMEDVNAKNMQQIFGGQGLQVNEKQDQPIIQIQGNPTLHFGKN
;
A
#
# COMPACT_ATOMS: atom_id res chain seq x y z
N MET A 1 25.60 -7.41 11.83
CA MET A 1 24.37 -8.04 11.28
C MET A 1 23.26 -7.03 11.40
N LEU A 2 22.46 -6.84 10.35
CA LEU A 2 21.26 -5.99 10.44
C LEU A 2 20.26 -6.63 11.43
N GLU A 3 20.02 -5.97 12.56
CA GLU A 3 19.01 -6.37 13.54
C GLU A 3 17.59 -6.15 13.01
N THR A 4 17.43 -5.15 12.15
CA THR A 4 16.19 -4.86 11.44
C THR A 4 16.49 -4.50 9.99
N ILE A 5 15.70 -5.03 9.05
CA ILE A 5 15.82 -4.68 7.63
C ILE A 5 15.20 -3.29 7.39
N PRO A 6 15.93 -2.33 6.78
CA PRO A 6 15.36 -1.03 6.44
C PRO A 6 14.25 -1.18 5.40
N LEU A 7 13.28 -0.26 5.43
CA LEU A 7 12.12 -0.28 4.52
C LEU A 7 12.55 -0.38 3.05
N LEU A 8 13.61 0.35 2.66
CA LEU A 8 14.19 0.31 1.32
C LEU A 8 14.55 -1.10 0.84
N LEU A 9 15.12 -1.93 1.72
CA LEU A 9 15.51 -3.31 1.40
C LEU A 9 14.32 -4.29 1.53
N ALA A 10 13.32 -3.95 2.37
CA ALA A 10 12.09 -4.71 2.51
C ALA A 10 11.14 -4.55 1.31
N THR A 11 11.13 -3.37 0.66
CA THR A 11 10.29 -3.07 -0.50
C THR A 11 10.42 -4.05 -1.66
N PRO A 12 11.63 -4.34 -2.20
CA PRO A 12 11.76 -5.29 -3.33
C PRO A 12 11.29 -6.70 -2.95
N ILE A 13 11.50 -7.12 -1.70
CA ILE A 13 10.99 -8.39 -1.18
C ILE A 13 9.45 -8.40 -1.18
N ALA A 14 8.84 -7.34 -0.63
CA ALA A 14 7.39 -7.21 -0.58
C ALA A 14 6.77 -7.20 -1.97
N LYS A 15 7.37 -6.49 -2.94
CA LYS A 15 6.93 -6.48 -4.34
C LYS A 15 6.89 -7.90 -4.92
N ILE A 16 7.98 -8.65 -4.78
CA ILE A 16 8.06 -10.02 -5.30
C ILE A 16 6.99 -10.93 -4.69
N ILE A 17 6.82 -10.87 -3.36
CA ILE A 17 5.83 -11.71 -2.67
C ILE A 17 4.40 -11.32 -3.06
N LEU A 18 4.12 -10.02 -3.17
CA LEU A 18 2.81 -9.54 -3.60
C LEU A 18 2.51 -9.95 -5.03
N ASP A 19 3.44 -9.77 -5.97
CA ASP A 19 3.26 -10.24 -7.36
C ASP A 19 3.02 -11.75 -7.44
N LYS A 20 3.56 -12.53 -6.50
CA LYS A 20 3.31 -13.97 -6.44
C LYS A 20 1.93 -14.34 -5.91
N PHE A 21 1.38 -13.59 -4.95
CA PHE A 21 0.05 -13.86 -4.37
C PHE A 21 -1.10 -13.15 -5.10
N TYR A 22 -0.83 -11.95 -5.59
CA TYR A 22 -1.76 -11.05 -6.24
C TYR A 22 -1.06 -10.46 -7.45
N GLU A 23 -1.14 -11.16 -8.58
CA GLU A 23 -0.45 -10.77 -9.82
C GLU A 23 -0.56 -9.27 -10.11
N SER A 24 0.57 -8.62 -10.40
CA SER A 24 0.69 -7.19 -10.69
C SER A 24 0.47 -6.22 -9.52
N ILE A 25 0.15 -6.68 -8.29
CA ILE A 25 0.03 -5.78 -7.12
C ILE A 25 1.38 -5.24 -6.68
N GLY A 26 2.48 -6.00 -6.82
CA GLY A 26 3.82 -5.49 -6.49
C GLY A 26 4.23 -4.31 -7.39
N SER A 27 3.68 -4.23 -8.61
CA SER A 27 3.84 -3.06 -9.49
C SER A 27 3.05 -1.84 -9.03
N LYS A 28 1.97 -2.03 -8.25
CA LYS A 28 1.17 -0.95 -7.66
C LYS A 28 1.75 -0.39 -6.35
N LEU A 29 2.83 -0.98 -5.82
CA LEU A 29 3.60 -0.41 -4.71
C LEU A 29 4.43 0.80 -5.19
N GLY A 30 3.73 1.92 -5.39
CA GLY A 30 4.30 3.26 -5.52
C GLY A 30 4.70 3.85 -4.18
N GLU A 31 5.31 5.04 -4.18
CA GLU A 31 5.84 5.70 -2.97
C GLU A 31 4.78 5.90 -1.89
N GLU A 32 3.58 6.38 -2.25
CA GLU A 32 2.48 6.59 -1.30
C GLU A 32 1.97 5.28 -0.68
N ALA A 33 1.87 4.21 -1.49
CA ALA A 33 1.48 2.89 -1.01
C ALA A 33 2.55 2.28 -0.10
N ILE A 34 3.83 2.51 -0.42
CA ILE A 34 4.95 2.09 0.42
C ILE A 34 4.92 2.82 1.77
N GLU A 35 4.58 4.11 1.78
CA GLU A 35 4.44 4.89 3.02
C GLU A 35 3.27 4.38 3.86
N ALA A 36 2.08 4.23 3.24
CA ALA A 36 0.87 3.76 3.89
C ALA A 36 0.98 2.31 4.40
N ALA A 37 1.68 1.44 3.66
CA ALA A 37 1.93 0.05 4.04
C ALA A 37 3.34 -0.16 4.61
N SER A 38 4.01 0.89 5.08
CA SER A 38 5.41 0.83 5.57
C SER A 38 5.60 -0.20 6.69
N ALA A 39 4.68 -0.22 7.67
CA ALA A 39 4.71 -1.16 8.77
C ALA A 39 4.56 -2.63 8.33
N PRO A 40 3.52 -3.03 7.57
CA PRO A 40 3.41 -4.42 7.09
C PRO A 40 4.50 -4.80 6.08
N ILE A 41 4.98 -3.87 5.24
CA ILE A 41 6.14 -4.11 4.34
C ILE A 41 7.39 -4.42 5.17
N GLN A 42 7.71 -3.62 6.19
CA GLN A 42 8.85 -3.88 7.07
C GLN A 42 8.73 -5.23 7.78
N LYS A 43 7.54 -5.56 8.31
CA LYS A 43 7.31 -6.86 8.95
C LYS A 43 7.53 -8.02 7.98
N LEU A 44 6.99 -7.92 6.76
CA LEU A 44 7.16 -8.94 5.71
C LEU A 44 8.63 -9.08 5.35
N GLY A 45 9.31 -7.96 5.07
CA GLY A 45 10.74 -7.96 4.80
C GLY A 45 11.55 -8.58 5.95
N GLN A 46 11.17 -8.31 7.20
CA GLN A 46 11.87 -8.85 8.38
C GLN A 46 11.69 -10.35 8.54
N VAL A 47 10.47 -10.87 8.33
CA VAL A 47 10.18 -12.31 8.37
C VAL A 47 11.01 -13.02 7.31
N VAL A 48 10.99 -12.50 6.09
CA VAL A 48 11.75 -13.03 4.97
C VAL A 48 13.25 -12.95 5.22
N TRP A 49 13.76 -11.81 5.72
CA TRP A 49 15.15 -11.63 6.08
C TRP A 49 15.59 -12.69 7.09
N ASN A 50 14.87 -12.82 8.19
CA ASN A 50 15.18 -13.76 9.27
C ASN A 50 15.19 -15.22 8.80
N ARG A 51 14.31 -15.58 7.85
CA ARG A 51 14.18 -16.96 7.37
C ARG A 51 15.16 -17.28 6.23
N CYS A 52 15.25 -16.41 5.22
CA CYS A 52 15.87 -16.74 3.94
C CYS A 52 17.29 -16.21 3.77
N PHE A 53 17.65 -15.14 4.51
CA PHE A 53 18.86 -14.35 4.28
C PHE A 53 19.77 -14.23 5.51
N LYS A 54 19.21 -14.15 6.72
CA LYS A 54 19.96 -13.99 7.96
C LYS A 54 21.00 -15.11 8.15
N GLY A 55 22.24 -14.70 8.42
CA GLY A 55 23.37 -15.61 8.66
C GLY A 55 24.02 -16.16 7.40
N LYS A 56 23.59 -15.74 6.20
CA LYS A 56 24.21 -16.18 4.94
C LYS A 56 25.11 -15.08 4.36
N PRO A 57 26.36 -15.41 3.99
CA PRO A 57 27.31 -14.42 3.48
C PRO A 57 26.83 -13.81 2.16
N GLY A 58 27.04 -12.50 1.99
CA GLY A 58 26.71 -11.76 0.76
C GLY A 58 25.24 -11.41 0.57
N THR A 59 24.37 -11.74 1.54
CA THR A 59 22.94 -11.44 1.44
C THR A 59 22.60 -9.97 1.67
N ASP A 60 23.36 -9.26 2.50
CA ASP A 60 23.23 -7.81 2.68
C ASP A 60 23.47 -7.10 1.33
N THR A 61 24.60 -7.39 0.68
CA THR A 61 24.93 -6.82 -0.64
C THR A 61 23.92 -7.20 -1.71
N LEU A 62 23.45 -8.46 -1.72
CA LEU A 62 22.43 -8.90 -2.67
C LEU A 62 21.13 -8.09 -2.52
N LEU A 63 20.69 -7.83 -1.29
CA LEU A 63 19.49 -7.03 -1.05
C LEU A 63 19.72 -5.55 -1.39
N GLU A 64 20.89 -5.01 -1.09
CA GLU A 64 21.25 -3.65 -1.48
C GLU A 64 21.23 -3.47 -3.00
N GLU A 65 21.78 -4.43 -3.76
CA GLU A 65 21.73 -4.42 -5.22
C GLU A 65 20.31 -4.61 -5.75
N ALA A 66 19.51 -5.47 -5.12
CA ALA A 66 18.10 -5.63 -5.48
C ALA A 66 17.29 -4.34 -5.23
N ALA A 67 17.56 -3.63 -4.13
CA ALA A 67 16.91 -2.35 -3.83
C ALA A 67 17.35 -1.22 -4.77
N ARG A 68 18.56 -1.32 -5.36
CA ARG A 68 19.02 -0.44 -6.44
C ARG A 68 18.41 -0.77 -7.80
N GLY A 69 17.61 -1.85 -7.89
CA GLY A 69 16.95 -2.27 -9.13
C GLY A 69 17.84 -3.09 -10.06
N THR A 70 18.96 -3.64 -9.56
CA THR A 70 19.85 -4.46 -10.38
C THR A 70 19.18 -5.78 -10.74
N GLU A 71 18.88 -6.00 -12.03
CA GLU A 71 18.17 -7.19 -12.54
C GLU A 71 18.73 -8.54 -12.05
N PRO A 72 20.05 -8.82 -12.09
CA PRO A 72 20.58 -10.10 -11.61
C PRO A 72 20.42 -10.29 -10.09
N ALA A 73 20.41 -9.20 -9.32
CA ALA A 73 20.16 -9.27 -7.88
C ALA A 73 18.67 -9.50 -7.58
N LEU A 74 17.78 -8.79 -8.28
CA LEU A 74 16.33 -8.99 -8.20
C LEU A 74 15.93 -10.42 -8.57
N THR A 75 16.53 -10.97 -9.63
CA THR A 75 16.28 -12.34 -10.08
C THR A 75 16.70 -13.35 -9.02
N GLN A 76 17.91 -13.20 -8.44
CA GLN A 76 18.38 -14.09 -7.38
C GLN A 76 17.53 -14.02 -6.11
N VAL A 77 17.11 -12.82 -5.70
CA VAL A 77 16.17 -12.65 -4.57
C VAL A 77 14.84 -13.31 -4.89
N ARG A 78 14.33 -13.14 -6.12
CA ARG A 78 13.07 -13.75 -6.57
C ARG A 78 13.12 -15.26 -6.58
N ASP A 79 14.09 -15.87 -7.24
CA ASP A 79 14.24 -17.33 -7.34
C ASP A 79 14.26 -17.96 -5.95
N ARG A 80 15.02 -17.35 -5.05
CA ARG A 80 15.13 -17.81 -3.68
C ARG A 80 13.84 -17.70 -2.89
N LEU A 81 13.12 -16.59 -3.05
CA LEU A 81 11.82 -16.42 -2.42
C LEU A 81 10.82 -17.42 -2.96
N LEU A 82 10.79 -17.64 -4.28
CA LEU A 82 9.88 -18.60 -4.90
C LEU A 82 10.16 -20.03 -4.44
N GLN A 83 11.42 -20.41 -4.30
CA GLN A 83 11.81 -21.70 -3.74
C GLN A 83 11.35 -21.85 -2.28
N GLU A 84 11.53 -20.81 -1.45
CA GLU A 84 11.06 -20.86 -0.06
C GLU A 84 9.53 -20.84 0.05
N MET A 85 8.82 -20.25 -0.92
CA MET A 85 7.36 -20.29 -1.03
C MET A 85 6.81 -21.67 -1.43
N GLU A 86 7.65 -22.63 -1.80
CA GLU A 86 7.24 -24.04 -1.88
C GLU A 86 7.01 -24.63 -0.48
N ASN A 87 7.56 -24.00 0.58
CA ASN A 87 7.32 -24.41 1.95
C ASN A 87 5.99 -23.82 2.48
N PRO A 88 5.00 -24.66 2.85
CA PRO A 88 3.69 -24.19 3.31
C PRO A 88 3.76 -23.41 4.63
N GLU A 89 4.73 -23.69 5.51
CA GLU A 89 4.92 -22.93 6.74
C GLU A 89 5.36 -21.50 6.43
N PHE A 90 6.26 -21.35 5.45
CA PHE A 90 6.71 -20.04 5.02
C PHE A 90 5.58 -19.24 4.39
N VAL A 91 4.81 -19.86 3.49
CA VAL A 91 3.60 -19.27 2.90
C VAL A 91 2.63 -18.81 3.99
N GLY A 92 2.37 -19.64 5.00
CA GLY A 92 1.50 -19.29 6.13
C GLY A 92 1.97 -18.07 6.94
N MET A 93 3.28 -17.78 6.96
CA MET A 93 3.83 -16.59 7.61
C MET A 93 3.75 -15.33 6.73
N VAL A 94 4.00 -15.45 5.42
CA VAL A 94 4.08 -14.28 4.52
C VAL A 94 2.73 -13.89 3.90
N GLN A 95 1.82 -14.84 3.72
CA GLN A 95 0.49 -14.60 3.12
C GLN A 95 -0.35 -13.57 3.90
N PRO A 96 -0.51 -13.64 5.25
CA PRO A 96 -1.31 -12.64 5.96
C PRO A 96 -0.72 -11.24 5.84
N LEU A 97 0.61 -11.12 5.87
CA LEU A 97 1.29 -9.83 5.69
C LEU A 97 1.11 -9.28 4.27
N ALA A 98 1.19 -10.15 3.26
CA ALA A 98 0.90 -9.78 1.87
C ALA A 98 -0.56 -9.33 1.70
N GLN A 99 -1.50 -10.00 2.37
CA GLN A 99 -2.91 -9.60 2.37
C GLN A 99 -3.10 -8.23 3.01
N GLU A 100 -2.45 -7.94 4.14
CA GLU A 100 -2.51 -6.61 4.77
C GLU A 100 -2.02 -5.52 3.82
N ILE A 101 -0.88 -5.72 3.14
CA ILE A 101 -0.36 -4.74 2.18
C ILE A 101 -1.33 -4.57 0.99
N HIS A 102 -1.88 -5.66 0.46
CA HIS A 102 -2.86 -5.61 -0.61
C HIS A 102 -4.12 -4.84 -0.21
N GLN A 103 -4.63 -5.03 1.01
CA GLN A 103 -5.78 -4.27 1.52
C GLN A 103 -5.49 -2.76 1.59
N VAL A 104 -4.29 -2.36 2.01
CA VAL A 104 -3.91 -0.94 2.01
C VAL A 104 -3.94 -0.39 0.59
N ILE A 105 -3.34 -1.09 -0.37
CA ILE A 105 -3.32 -0.66 -1.79
C ILE A 105 -4.74 -0.52 -2.34
N VAL A 106 -5.60 -1.52 -2.14
CA VAL A 106 -6.99 -1.49 -2.62
C VAL A 106 -7.78 -0.34 -1.99
N GLN A 107 -7.62 -0.10 -0.69
CA GLN A 107 -8.30 1.02 -0.02
C GLN A 107 -7.86 2.38 -0.57
N MET A 108 -6.57 2.54 -0.89
CA MET A 108 -6.05 3.76 -1.52
C MET A 108 -6.61 3.95 -2.93
N GLU A 109 -6.74 2.88 -3.72
CA GLU A 109 -7.38 2.95 -5.04
C GLU A 109 -8.87 3.33 -4.94
N ASP A 110 -9.59 2.77 -3.96
CA ASP A 110 -11.02 3.04 -3.76
C ASP A 110 -11.30 4.49 -3.30
N VAL A 111 -10.45 5.02 -2.42
CA VAL A 111 -10.52 6.44 -1.99
C VAL A 111 -10.20 7.37 -3.16
N ASN A 112 -9.18 7.06 -3.96
CA ASN A 112 -8.87 7.85 -5.15
C ASN A 112 -9.98 7.78 -6.22
N ALA A 113 -10.60 6.61 -6.42
CA ALA A 113 -11.73 6.46 -7.32
C ALA A 113 -12.96 7.27 -6.88
N LYS A 114 -13.25 7.31 -5.57
CA LYS A 114 -14.34 8.12 -4.98
C LYS A 114 -14.08 9.62 -5.11
N ASN A 115 -12.83 10.07 -4.96
CA ASN A 115 -12.46 11.47 -5.17
C ASN A 115 -12.53 11.90 -6.65
N MET A 116 -12.26 11.00 -7.60
CA MET A 116 -12.42 11.30 -9.03
C MET A 116 -13.88 11.27 -9.50
N GLN A 117 -14.75 10.45 -8.90
CA GLN A 117 -16.17 10.41 -9.23
C GLN A 117 -16.93 11.69 -8.89
N GLN A 118 -16.44 12.51 -7.95
CA GLN A 118 -17.08 13.79 -7.63
C GLN A 118 -16.83 14.91 -8.64
N ILE A 119 -15.90 14.75 -9.59
CA ILE A 119 -15.55 15.82 -10.54
C ILE A 119 -16.19 15.62 -11.93
N PHE A 120 -16.60 14.41 -12.30
CA PHE A 120 -17.17 14.09 -13.62
C PHE A 120 -18.71 14.02 -13.67
N GLY A 121 -19.40 14.84 -12.86
CA GLY A 121 -20.87 14.78 -12.75
C GLY A 121 -21.59 16.08 -12.32
N GLY A 122 -20.93 17.24 -12.35
CA GLY A 122 -21.61 18.53 -12.29
C GLY A 122 -22.34 18.86 -10.97
N GLN A 123 -21.61 18.96 -9.86
CA GLN A 123 -21.82 19.96 -8.79
C GLN A 123 -20.74 19.73 -7.73
N GLY A 124 -19.67 20.53 -7.78
CA GLY A 124 -18.60 20.48 -6.80
C GLY A 124 -19.10 20.98 -5.45
N LEU A 125 -19.49 20.05 -4.57
CA LEU A 125 -19.59 20.31 -3.14
C LEU A 125 -18.19 20.18 -2.54
N GLN A 126 -17.49 21.31 -2.49
CA GLN A 126 -16.31 21.46 -1.64
C GLN A 126 -16.76 21.33 -0.19
N VAL A 127 -16.53 20.16 0.42
CA VAL A 127 -16.47 20.04 1.88
C VAL A 127 -15.13 20.62 2.31
N ASN A 128 -15.08 21.94 2.44
CA ASN A 128 -13.98 22.62 3.13
C ASN A 128 -14.30 22.64 4.63
N GLU A 129 -13.33 22.18 5.40
CA GLU A 129 -13.38 22.00 6.84
C GLU A 129 -13.68 23.31 7.60
N LYS A 130 -14.17 23.13 8.84
CA LYS A 130 -14.46 24.11 9.92
C LYS A 130 -15.89 24.66 9.95
N GLN A 131 -16.80 23.82 10.44
CA GLN A 131 -18.13 24.22 10.86
C GLN A 131 -18.07 24.87 12.26
N ASP A 132 -17.86 26.19 12.30
CA ASP A 132 -18.02 27.00 13.52
C ASP A 132 -19.12 28.06 13.36
N GLN A 133 -20.13 27.82 12.52
CA GLN A 133 -21.30 28.71 12.42
C GLN A 133 -22.59 27.92 12.21
N PRO A 134 -23.69 28.27 12.93
CA PRO A 134 -24.94 27.54 12.83
C PRO A 134 -25.61 27.80 11.49
N ILE A 135 -25.90 26.72 10.77
CA ILE A 135 -26.59 26.73 9.49
C ILE A 135 -28.09 26.79 9.80
N ILE A 136 -28.77 27.89 9.47
CA ILE A 136 -30.24 27.97 9.53
C ILE A 136 -30.78 27.24 8.29
N GLN A 137 -31.28 26.02 8.47
CA GLN A 137 -32.05 25.30 7.46
C GLN A 137 -33.49 25.84 7.43
N ILE A 138 -33.85 26.58 6.39
CA ILE A 138 -35.25 26.90 6.10
C ILE A 138 -35.79 25.78 5.21
N GLN A 139 -36.48 24.81 5.82
CA GLN A 139 -37.14 23.72 5.10
C GLN A 139 -38.58 24.13 4.79
N GLY A 140 -38.81 24.78 3.64
CA GLY A 140 -40.16 25.15 3.19
C GLY A 140 -40.13 26.03 1.95
N ASN A 141 -40.91 25.65 0.93
CA ASN A 141 -41.03 26.36 -0.34
C ASN A 141 -41.49 27.82 -0.12
N PRO A 142 -40.67 28.85 -0.42
CA PRO A 142 -41.05 30.23 -0.12
C PRO A 142 -42.13 30.70 -1.11
N THR A 143 -43.38 30.77 -0.64
CA THR A 143 -44.43 31.48 -1.37
C THR A 143 -44.38 32.95 -0.97
N LEU A 144 -43.84 33.80 -1.85
CA LEU A 144 -43.76 35.24 -1.64
C LEU A 144 -45.14 35.88 -1.91
N HIS A 145 -45.81 36.36 -0.85
CA HIS A 145 -47.02 37.17 -0.97
C HIS A 145 -46.65 38.66 -0.95
N PHE A 146 -46.81 39.34 -2.08
CA PHE A 146 -46.73 40.79 -2.13
C PHE A 146 -48.08 41.39 -1.71
N GLY A 147 -48.15 41.91 -0.49
CA GLY A 147 -49.29 42.70 -0.02
C GLY A 147 -49.34 44.05 -0.74
N LYS A 148 -50.49 44.37 -1.32
CA LYS A 148 -50.83 45.73 -1.78
C LYS A 148 -51.11 46.62 -0.57
N ASN A 149 -50.43 47.75 -0.49
CA ASN A 149 -50.99 49.01 0.03
C ASN A 149 -50.33 50.17 -0.73
#